data_AF-W9XP63-F1
#
_entry.id   AF-W9XP63-F1
#
_cell.length_a   1.000
_cell.length_b   1.000
_cell.length_c   1.000
_cell.angle_alpha   90.00
_cell.angle_beta   90.00
_cell.angle_gamma   90.00
#
_symmetry.space_group_name_H-M   'P 1'
#
loop_
_entity.id
_entity.type
_entity.pdbx_description
1 polymer ?
#
loop_
_entity_poly.entity_id
_entity_poly.type
_entity_poly.pdbx_seq_one_letter_code
_entity_poly.pdbx_strand_id
1 'polypeptide(L)'
;MRPSLLLRAAQHRTPLIKFIGKHTPPKSIDHAPHPHPASPTHSLPDSFITYRSKAQQHGPLGSQHGNGNGQGHASPYQAPTSGVMTYGRIGGTPGQALGPVEPREGEYFDRNELPKRFWRPQWTEEEIEAVNSGGAGLFA
;
A
#
# COMPACT_ATOMS: atom_id res chain seq x y z
N MET A 1 57.25 21.05 -52.98
CA MET A 1 56.06 20.43 -52.38
C MET A 1 55.60 21.30 -51.21
N ARG A 2 54.35 21.79 -51.21
CA ARG A 2 53.79 22.65 -50.15
C ARG A 2 52.63 21.90 -49.48
N PRO A 3 52.67 21.62 -48.17
CA PRO A 3 51.55 20.97 -47.48
C PRO A 3 50.40 21.96 -47.30
N SER A 4 49.21 21.55 -47.72
CA SER A 4 47.95 22.27 -47.52
C SER A 4 47.58 22.33 -46.05
N LEU A 5 47.48 23.53 -45.49
CA LEU A 5 46.93 23.81 -44.17
C LEU A 5 45.42 23.51 -44.19
N LEU A 6 44.99 22.45 -43.51
CA LEU A 6 43.57 22.17 -43.26
C LEU A 6 43.01 23.27 -42.34
N LEU A 7 42.08 24.07 -42.85
CA LEU A 7 41.25 24.95 -42.04
C LEU A 7 40.32 24.08 -41.18
N ARG A 8 40.72 23.79 -39.95
CA ARG A 8 39.79 23.29 -38.93
C ARG A 8 38.98 24.49 -38.44
N ALA A 9 37.86 24.75 -39.11
CA ALA A 9 36.84 25.63 -38.56
C ALA A 9 36.36 25.02 -37.24
N ALA A 10 36.90 25.51 -36.13
CA ALA A 10 36.39 25.27 -34.80
C ALA A 10 35.04 26.01 -34.70
N GLN A 11 33.98 25.39 -35.23
CA GLN A 11 32.62 25.75 -34.88
C GLN A 11 32.43 25.42 -33.39
N HIS A 12 32.81 26.36 -32.52
CA HIS A 12 32.51 26.32 -31.09
C HIS A 12 30.99 26.43 -30.92
N ARG A 13 30.28 25.30 -30.98
CA ARG A 13 28.86 25.25 -30.62
C ARG A 13 28.76 25.46 -29.11
N THR A 14 28.13 26.54 -28.70
CA THR A 14 27.82 26.79 -27.29
C THR A 14 26.71 25.80 -26.87
N PRO A 15 26.90 24.97 -25.84
CA PRO A 15 25.83 24.11 -25.36
C PRO A 15 24.74 24.98 -24.72
N LEU A 16 23.49 24.79 -25.15
CA LEU A 16 22.31 25.49 -24.60
C LEU A 16 21.96 25.06 -23.18
N ILE A 17 22.55 23.98 -22.70
CA ILE A 17 22.34 23.44 -21.35
C ILE A 17 23.37 24.07 -20.42
N LYS A 18 22.89 24.74 -19.37
CA LYS A 18 23.72 25.22 -18.26
C LYS A 18 23.85 24.10 -17.24
N PHE A 19 25.07 23.67 -16.96
CA PHE A 19 25.35 22.77 -15.85
C PHE A 19 25.14 23.54 -14.54
N ILE A 20 23.94 23.42 -14.00
CA ILE A 20 23.64 23.89 -12.64
C ILE A 20 24.53 23.07 -11.71
N GLY A 21 25.31 23.73 -10.85
CA GLY A 21 26.25 23.06 -9.94
C GLY A 21 25.56 22.10 -8.96
N LYS A 22 26.31 21.59 -7.99
CA LYS A 22 25.77 20.66 -6.97
C LYS A 22 24.59 21.30 -6.23
N HIS A 23 23.39 20.74 -6.41
CA HIS A 23 22.21 21.16 -5.66
C HIS A 23 22.36 20.73 -4.18
N THR A 24 22.28 21.69 -3.25
CA THR A 24 22.21 21.38 -1.81
C THR A 24 20.74 21.32 -1.37
N PRO A 25 20.28 20.19 -0.81
CA PRO A 25 18.91 20.09 -0.32
C PRO A 25 18.67 21.11 0.82
N PRO A 26 17.49 21.72 0.90
CA PRO A 26 17.16 22.65 1.99
C PRO A 26 17.20 21.92 3.34
N LYS A 27 17.70 22.59 4.38
CA LYS A 27 17.84 22.03 5.73
C LYS A 27 16.51 21.73 6.41
N SER A 28 15.45 22.41 6.00
CA SER A 28 14.09 22.24 6.51
C SER A 28 13.12 22.42 5.36
N ILE A 29 12.14 21.52 5.29
CA ILE A 29 11.05 21.53 4.32
C ILE A 29 9.76 21.58 5.14
N ASP A 30 8.78 22.33 4.67
CA ASP A 30 7.45 22.30 5.27
C ASP A 30 6.79 20.94 4.99
N HIS A 31 6.53 20.20 6.06
CA HIS A 31 5.87 18.89 6.03
C HIS A 31 4.40 18.98 6.50
N ALA A 32 3.85 20.17 6.65
CA ALA A 32 2.43 20.31 6.94
C ALA A 32 1.62 19.58 5.84
N PRO A 33 0.59 18.80 6.22
CA PRO A 33 -0.27 18.17 5.24
C PRO A 33 -1.02 19.27 4.47
N HIS A 34 -1.08 19.13 3.14
CA HIS A 34 -1.76 20.09 2.28
C HIS A 34 -2.75 19.36 1.38
N PRO A 35 -3.93 19.96 1.11
CA PRO A 35 -4.85 19.40 0.15
C PRO A 35 -4.22 19.43 -1.25
N HIS A 36 -4.44 18.36 -2.02
CA HIS A 36 -4.00 18.32 -3.42
C HIS A 36 -4.77 19.38 -4.23
N PRO A 37 -4.12 20.13 -5.16
CA PRO A 37 -4.79 21.17 -5.95
C PRO A 37 -5.88 20.64 -6.90
N ALA A 38 -5.84 19.35 -7.23
CA ALA A 38 -6.90 18.68 -7.99
C ALA A 38 -7.89 17.89 -7.11
N SER A 39 -7.88 18.11 -5.79
CA SER A 39 -8.86 17.49 -4.89
C SER A 39 -10.24 18.10 -5.14
N PRO A 40 -11.31 17.31 -5.36
CA PRO A 40 -12.66 17.86 -5.53
C PRO A 40 -13.09 18.75 -4.35
N THR A 41 -12.71 18.38 -3.12
CA THR A 41 -13.12 19.07 -1.89
C THR A 41 -12.14 20.16 -1.47
N HIS A 42 -10.92 20.18 -2.01
CA HIS A 42 -9.85 21.12 -1.62
C HIS A 42 -9.56 21.21 -0.10
N SER A 43 -10.00 20.22 0.68
CA SER A 43 -9.79 20.15 2.12
C SER A 43 -9.09 18.85 2.50
N LEU A 44 -8.36 18.87 3.63
CA LEU A 44 -7.86 17.64 4.22
C LEU A 44 -9.03 16.84 4.83
N PRO A 45 -8.94 15.50 4.84
CA PRO A 45 -9.86 14.68 5.61
C PRO A 45 -9.79 15.00 7.11
N ASP A 46 -10.93 14.87 7.78
CA ASP A 46 -11.03 14.87 9.23
C ASP A 46 -10.11 13.80 9.83
N SER A 47 -9.51 14.09 11.00
CA SER A 47 -8.71 13.10 11.74
C SER A 47 -9.49 11.82 12.01
N PHE A 48 -8.79 10.69 12.17
CA PHE A 48 -9.46 9.42 12.49
C PHE A 48 -10.28 9.48 13.79
N ILE A 49 -9.90 10.36 14.74
CA ILE A 49 -10.64 10.60 15.99
C ILE A 49 -12.00 11.26 15.71
N THR A 50 -12.02 12.30 14.87
CA THR A 50 -13.24 13.00 14.48
C THR A 50 -14.12 12.15 13.56
N TYR A 51 -13.52 11.29 12.72
CA TYR A 51 -14.26 10.26 12.00
C TYR A 51 -14.94 9.27 12.96
N ARG A 52 -14.22 8.76 13.97
CA ARG A 52 -14.78 7.81 14.94
C ARG A 52 -15.96 8.40 15.70
N SER A 53 -15.88 9.64 16.16
CA SER A 53 -16.98 10.29 16.90
C SER A 53 -18.24 10.45 16.03
N LYS A 54 -18.09 10.83 14.76
CA LYS A 54 -19.21 10.92 13.80
C LYS A 54 -19.79 9.53 13.48
N ALA A 55 -18.94 8.54 13.23
CA ALA A 55 -19.39 7.18 12.86
C ALA A 55 -20.19 6.47 13.98
N GLN A 56 -19.92 6.78 15.25
CA GLN A 56 -20.70 6.25 16.39
C GLN A 56 -22.14 6.81 16.44
N GLN A 57 -22.46 7.89 15.71
CA GLN A 57 -23.81 8.47 15.68
C GLN A 57 -24.84 7.60 14.93
N HIS A 58 -24.40 6.62 14.15
CA HIS A 58 -25.28 5.80 13.29
C HIS A 58 -25.19 4.29 13.57
N GLY A 59 -24.43 3.87 14.58
CA GLY A 59 -24.40 2.49 15.06
C GLY A 59 -25.34 2.31 16.26
N PRO A 60 -25.82 1.09 16.54
CA PRO A 60 -26.71 0.80 17.67
C PRO A 60 -26.04 0.91 19.07
N LEU A 61 -24.95 1.68 19.19
CA LEU A 61 -24.11 1.76 20.38
C LEU A 61 -24.00 3.20 20.90
N GLY A 62 -25.15 3.81 21.17
CA GLY A 62 -25.24 4.81 22.23
C GLY A 62 -25.43 4.07 23.56
N SER A 63 -24.35 3.68 24.24
CA SER A 63 -24.43 3.28 25.65
C SER A 63 -24.68 4.52 26.51
N GLN A 64 -25.87 5.07 26.41
CA GLN A 64 -26.39 6.03 27.34
C GLN A 64 -27.16 5.25 28.42
N HIS A 65 -26.78 5.49 29.68
CA HIS A 65 -27.50 5.19 30.92
C HIS A 65 -27.42 3.79 31.53
N GLY A 66 -26.38 3.61 32.35
CA GLY A 66 -26.47 2.91 33.63
C GLY A 66 -25.86 3.80 34.71
N ASN A 67 -26.68 4.30 35.63
CA ASN A 67 -26.34 5.19 36.73
C ASN A 67 -25.10 4.69 37.51
N GLY A 68 -23.97 5.42 37.43
CA GLY A 68 -22.74 5.03 38.10
C GLY A 68 -21.66 6.10 37.97
N ASN A 69 -21.47 6.85 39.05
CA ASN A 69 -20.36 7.78 39.25
C ASN A 69 -19.01 7.06 39.03
N GLY A 70 -18.19 7.53 38.09
CA GLY A 70 -16.90 6.93 37.80
C GLY A 70 -16.08 7.70 36.77
N GLN A 71 -15.39 8.76 37.21
CA GLN A 71 -14.21 9.28 36.51
C GLN A 71 -13.16 8.16 36.39
N GLY A 72 -13.07 7.53 35.22
CA GLY A 72 -11.98 6.62 34.87
C GLY A 72 -11.04 7.28 33.87
N HIS A 73 -10.01 7.96 34.36
CA HIS A 73 -8.88 8.39 33.53
C HIS A 73 -8.11 7.15 33.08
N ALA A 74 -8.21 6.80 31.79
CA ALA A 74 -7.49 5.66 31.23
C ALA A 74 -5.98 5.97 31.19
N SER A 75 -5.24 5.39 32.13
CA SER A 75 -3.78 5.39 32.15
C SER A 75 -3.24 4.58 30.95
N PRO A 76 -2.26 5.09 30.17
CA PRO A 76 -1.82 4.45 28.93
C PRO A 76 -0.98 3.17 29.12
N TYR A 77 -0.76 2.70 30.35
CA TYR A 77 0.11 1.55 30.65
C TYR A 77 -0.62 0.34 31.26
N GLN A 78 -1.95 0.34 31.34
CA GLN A 78 -2.70 -0.79 31.88
C GLN A 78 -3.40 -1.58 30.76
N ALA A 79 -2.93 -2.80 30.47
CA ALA A 79 -3.70 -3.73 29.64
C ALA A 79 -5.02 -4.06 30.38
N PRO A 80 -6.20 -3.90 29.74
CA PRO A 80 -7.47 -4.15 30.41
C PRO A 80 -7.67 -5.65 30.53
N THR A 81 -7.35 -6.25 31.68
CA THR A 81 -7.53 -7.69 31.90
C THR A 81 -8.88 -8.04 32.53
N SER A 82 -9.82 -7.10 32.65
CA SER A 82 -11.11 -7.36 33.31
C SER A 82 -12.21 -6.35 32.95
N GLY A 83 -12.44 -6.12 31.65
CA GLY A 83 -13.61 -5.39 31.16
C GLY A 83 -14.21 -6.15 29.99
N VAL A 84 -15.55 -6.24 29.93
CA VAL A 84 -16.28 -6.84 28.80
C VAL A 84 -15.84 -6.14 27.52
N MET A 85 -14.97 -6.81 26.78
CA MET A 85 -14.32 -6.22 25.63
C MET A 85 -15.35 -6.08 24.51
N THR A 86 -15.55 -4.83 24.07
CA THR A 86 -16.30 -4.47 22.85
C THR A 86 -15.52 -4.86 21.60
N TYR A 87 -15.03 -6.09 21.54
CA TYR A 87 -14.62 -6.65 20.28
C TYR A 87 -15.89 -6.95 19.48
N GLY A 88 -15.96 -6.49 18.23
CA GLY A 88 -17.04 -6.88 17.33
C GLY A 88 -17.17 -8.41 17.26
N ARG A 89 -18.27 -8.91 16.68
CA ARG A 89 -18.70 -10.33 16.67
C ARG A 89 -17.60 -11.40 16.45
N ILE A 90 -16.48 -11.05 15.82
CA ILE A 90 -15.34 -11.94 15.53
C ILE A 90 -14.17 -11.78 16.52
N GLY A 91 -13.90 -10.56 17.02
CA GLY A 91 -12.70 -10.29 17.83
C GLY A 91 -12.81 -10.66 19.32
N GLY A 92 -14.03 -10.89 19.82
CA GLY A 92 -14.30 -11.15 21.24
C GLY A 92 -14.62 -12.60 21.57
N THR A 93 -14.84 -13.40 20.54
CA THR A 93 -15.06 -14.83 20.65
C THR A 93 -13.72 -15.55 20.46
N PRO A 94 -13.38 -16.56 21.29
CA PRO A 94 -12.21 -17.38 21.03
C PRO A 94 -12.34 -18.03 19.65
N GLY A 95 -11.23 -18.17 18.90
CA GLY A 95 -11.25 -18.69 17.53
C GLY A 95 -11.94 -20.05 17.40
N GLN A 96 -11.85 -20.89 18.44
CA GLN A 96 -12.55 -22.19 18.51
C GLN A 96 -14.08 -22.08 18.46
N ALA A 97 -14.66 -20.97 18.93
CA ALA A 97 -16.10 -20.72 18.89
C ALA A 97 -16.60 -20.21 17.52
N LEU A 98 -15.70 -19.87 16.60
CA LEU A 98 -16.05 -19.41 15.24
C LEU A 98 -16.39 -20.56 14.29
N GLY A 99 -16.10 -21.80 14.69
CA GLY A 99 -16.33 -23.00 13.90
C GLY A 99 -15.04 -23.55 13.27
N PRO A 100 -15.16 -24.68 12.55
CA PRO A 100 -14.03 -25.29 11.87
C PRO A 100 -13.49 -24.38 10.75
N VAL A 101 -12.17 -24.39 10.58
CA VAL A 101 -11.45 -23.67 9.51
C VAL A 101 -11.33 -24.54 8.26
N GLU A 102 -12.14 -25.60 8.14
CA GLU A 102 -12.15 -26.48 6.97
C GLU A 102 -13.10 -25.91 5.91
N PRO A 103 -12.80 -26.07 4.61
CA PRO A 103 -13.69 -25.60 3.57
C PRO A 103 -14.92 -26.52 3.52
N ARG A 104 -16.06 -25.97 3.12
CA ARG A 104 -17.28 -26.79 2.96
C ARG A 104 -17.16 -27.71 1.76
N GLU A 105 -18.06 -28.67 1.64
CA GLU A 105 -18.12 -29.55 0.48
C GLU A 105 -18.28 -28.73 -0.82
N GLY A 106 -17.33 -28.89 -1.74
CA GLY A 106 -17.26 -28.12 -2.99
C GLY A 106 -16.59 -26.75 -2.89
N GLU A 107 -16.22 -26.31 -1.69
CA GLU A 107 -15.31 -25.18 -1.46
C GLU A 107 -13.88 -25.71 -1.33
N TYR A 108 -12.92 -24.91 -1.78
CA TYR A 108 -11.50 -25.24 -1.75
C TYR A 108 -10.72 -23.99 -1.35
N PHE A 109 -9.66 -24.15 -0.58
CA PHE A 109 -8.84 -23.00 -0.16
C PHE A 109 -7.85 -22.59 -1.22
N ASP A 110 -7.30 -23.57 -1.94
CA ASP A 110 -6.34 -23.34 -3.00
C ASP A 110 -6.92 -23.73 -4.36
N ARG A 111 -6.52 -22.99 -5.40
CA ARG A 111 -6.86 -23.29 -6.80
C ARG A 111 -6.27 -24.60 -7.27
N ASN A 112 -5.18 -25.06 -6.64
CA ASN A 112 -4.57 -26.36 -6.91
C ASN A 112 -5.46 -27.54 -6.47
N GLU A 113 -6.46 -27.30 -5.62
CA GLU A 113 -7.41 -28.34 -5.21
C GLU A 113 -8.61 -28.45 -6.18
N LEU A 114 -8.81 -27.43 -7.03
CA LEU A 114 -9.81 -27.46 -8.09
C LEU A 114 -9.37 -28.32 -9.28
N PRO A 115 -10.26 -28.63 -10.25
CA PRO A 115 -9.86 -29.25 -11.50
C PRO A 115 -8.79 -28.44 -12.24
N LYS A 116 -7.88 -29.14 -12.96
CA LYS A 116 -6.72 -28.55 -13.67
C LYS A 116 -7.03 -27.33 -14.55
N ARG A 117 -8.25 -27.20 -15.05
CA ARG A 117 -8.71 -26.06 -15.86
C ARG A 117 -8.65 -24.72 -15.10
N PHE A 118 -8.69 -24.74 -13.77
CA PHE A 118 -8.64 -23.55 -12.91
C PHE A 118 -7.24 -23.24 -12.38
N TRP A 119 -6.29 -24.14 -12.60
CA TRP A 119 -4.92 -23.99 -12.17
C TRP A 119 -4.23 -22.90 -12.99
N ARG A 120 -3.23 -22.26 -12.38
CA ARG A 120 -2.36 -21.36 -13.11
C ARG A 120 -1.46 -22.17 -14.05
N PRO A 121 -1.32 -21.79 -15.33
CA PRO A 121 -0.41 -22.47 -16.24
C PRO A 121 1.00 -22.42 -15.65
N GLN A 122 1.60 -23.60 -15.46
CA GLN A 122 3.01 -23.72 -15.10
C GLN A 122 3.81 -23.64 -16.40
N TRP A 123 4.79 -22.75 -16.44
CA TRP A 123 5.66 -22.64 -17.60
C TRP A 123 6.58 -23.85 -17.63
N THR A 124 6.66 -24.50 -18.79
CA THR A 124 7.61 -25.58 -19.03
C THR A 124 9.02 -25.03 -19.17
N GLU A 125 10.05 -25.83 -18.88
CA GLU A 125 11.45 -25.40 -19.01
C GLU A 125 11.76 -24.94 -20.44
N GLU A 126 11.17 -25.61 -21.44
CA GLU A 126 11.28 -25.25 -22.86
C GLU A 126 10.65 -23.87 -23.15
N GLU A 127 9.48 -23.56 -22.59
CA GLU A 127 8.85 -22.25 -22.73
C GLU A 127 9.66 -21.15 -22.03
N ILE A 128 10.22 -21.46 -20.85
CA ILE A 128 11.09 -20.54 -20.11
C ILE A 128 12.35 -20.25 -20.93
N GLU A 129 12.99 -21.29 -21.47
CA GLU A 129 14.17 -21.15 -22.33
C GLU A 129 13.81 -20.38 -23.61
N ALA A 130 12.69 -20.70 -24.26
CA ALA A 130 12.24 -19.99 -25.45
C ALA A 130 12.03 -18.50 -25.17
N VAL A 131 11.46 -18.13 -24.02
CA VAL A 131 11.32 -16.71 -23.63
C VAL A 131 12.68 -16.08 -23.33
N ASN A 132 13.56 -16.77 -22.61
CA ASN A 132 14.90 -16.26 -22.28
C ASN A 132 15.80 -16.11 -23.52
N SER A 133 15.69 -17.02 -24.48
CA SER A 133 16.41 -16.99 -25.76
C SER A 133 15.75 -16.05 -26.78
N GLY A 134 14.60 -15.46 -26.46
CA GLY A 134 13.81 -14.67 -27.41
C GLY A 134 13.34 -15.47 -28.64
N GLY A 135 13.13 -16.78 -28.48
CA GLY A 135 12.74 -17.70 -29.55
C GLY A 135 13.90 -18.21 -30.44
N ALA A 136 15.15 -17.81 -30.17
CA ALA A 136 16.30 -18.18 -30.99
C ALA A 136 16.58 -19.69 -31.06
N GLY A 137 16.29 -20.47 -30.00
CA GLY A 137 16.52 -21.91 -29.95
C GLY A 137 15.46 -22.78 -30.62
N LEU A 138 14.29 -22.24 -30.97
CA LEU A 138 13.14 -23.03 -31.48
C LEU A 138 13.26 -23.42 -32.97
N PHE A 139 14.18 -22.79 -33.72
CA PHE A 139 14.33 -22.97 -35.17
C PHE A 139 15.77 -23.35 -35.59
N ALA A 140 16.61 -23.76 -34.65
CA ALA A 140 18.01 -24.12 -34.89
C ALA A 140 18.18 -25.60 -35.25
#